data_AF-A0A1I5N0H5-F1
#
_entry.id   AF-A0A1I5N0H5-F1
#
_cell.length_a   1.000
_cell.length_b   1.000
_cell.length_c   1.000
_cell.angle_alpha   90.00
_cell.angle_beta   90.00
_cell.angle_gamma   90.00
#
_symmetry.space_group_name_H-M   'P 1'
#
loop_
_entity.id
_entity.type
_entity.pdbx_description
1 polymer ?
#
loop_
_entity_poly.entity_id
_entity_poly.type
_entity_poly.pdbx_seq_one_letter_code
_entity_poly.pdbx_strand_id
1 'polypeptide(L)'
;MIAVADWAISSALFGEQDLSRTDLVDVLMENQVYTSQDFCNEFIDQVWHYLEHFFNHVKLRSIALETRKISFRDDWREDLALAYCLTASLRKIYSTWSKAHCGNHLIQGAILEELTKISLSNYHPTLQFKTTGWSGTATNAKFEELVNNICSDANFTQKDLQLWDNGQIKDLGLDVYGYLPGHGRRPGTHFMMYQCASGDNWQDKRSTPDLNIWGDIIKTYTTPIKGMSIPFFVDETDFQKSLIVIKGPLLDRTTLLSKISPDQISEELANTIEEWVHERVDKLQYYD
;
A
#
# COMPACT_ATOMS: atom_id res chain seq x y z
N MET A 1 -6.80 18.45 1.84
CA MET A 1 -7.87 17.46 2.09
C MET A 1 -7.29 16.13 2.54
N ILE A 2 -6.54 15.40 1.71
CA ILE A 2 -5.98 14.07 2.04
C ILE A 2 -5.24 14.03 3.39
N ALA A 3 -4.33 14.98 3.64
CA ALA A 3 -3.60 15.03 4.90
C ALA A 3 -4.52 15.17 6.13
N VAL A 4 -5.63 15.91 6.01
CA VAL A 4 -6.62 16.07 7.09
C VAL A 4 -7.48 14.82 7.24
N ALA A 5 -7.80 14.13 6.14
CA ALA A 5 -8.48 12.83 6.20
C ALA A 5 -7.60 11.77 6.89
N ASP A 6 -6.32 11.69 6.53
CA ASP A 6 -5.34 10.82 7.18
C ASP A 6 -5.21 11.13 8.67
N TRP A 7 -5.06 12.41 8.99
CA TRP A 7 -4.99 12.88 10.38
C TRP A 7 -6.26 12.49 11.15
N ALA A 8 -7.45 12.77 10.62
CA ALA A 8 -8.71 12.47 11.27
C ALA A 8 -8.88 10.97 11.57
N ILE A 9 -8.61 10.09 10.60
CA ILE A 9 -8.68 8.64 10.81
C ILE A 9 -7.63 8.21 11.84
N SER A 10 -6.40 8.71 11.73
CA SER A 10 -5.32 8.35 12.66
C SER A 10 -5.59 8.78 14.09
N SER A 11 -6.12 9.99 14.30
CA SER A 11 -6.46 10.52 15.62
C SER A 11 -7.56 9.70 16.28
N ALA A 12 -8.58 9.28 15.50
CA ALA A 12 -9.63 8.42 16.03
C ALA A 12 -9.12 7.00 16.33
N LEU A 13 -8.31 6.43 15.43
CA LEU A 13 -7.83 5.05 15.52
C LEU A 13 -6.78 4.87 16.63
N PHE A 14 -5.76 5.73 16.65
CA PHE A 14 -4.62 5.59 17.55
C PHE A 14 -4.74 6.45 18.81
N GLY A 15 -5.55 7.51 18.79
CA GLY A 15 -5.93 8.24 19.99
C GLY A 15 -7.03 7.54 20.79
N GLU A 16 -7.57 6.43 20.27
CA GLU A 16 -8.57 5.57 20.91
C GLU A 16 -9.80 6.35 21.40
N GLN A 17 -10.23 7.33 20.61
CA GLN A 17 -11.32 8.23 20.97
C GLN A 17 -12.14 8.65 19.75
N ASP A 18 -13.40 9.00 20.01
CA ASP A 18 -14.25 9.60 19.00
C ASP A 18 -13.67 10.95 18.53
N LEU A 19 -13.79 11.22 17.23
CA LEU A 19 -13.39 12.49 16.65
C LEU A 19 -14.57 13.11 15.91
N SER A 20 -15.10 14.21 16.43
CA SER A 20 -16.21 14.93 15.81
C SER A 20 -15.75 15.90 14.72
N ARG A 21 -16.69 16.28 13.85
CA ARG A 21 -16.47 17.34 12.86
C ARG A 21 -16.11 18.68 13.51
N THR A 22 -16.66 18.96 14.69
CA THR A 22 -16.36 20.18 15.45
C THR A 22 -14.91 20.14 15.95
N ASP A 23 -14.44 19.01 16.48
CA ASP A 23 -13.06 18.85 16.95
C ASP A 23 -12.05 19.11 15.81
N LEU A 24 -12.37 18.67 14.59
CA LEU A 24 -11.54 18.98 13.41
C LEU A 24 -11.50 20.48 13.11
N VAL A 25 -12.64 21.17 13.18
CA VAL A 25 -12.71 22.62 12.94
C VAL A 25 -11.92 23.36 14.01
N ASP A 26 -12.12 23.02 15.28
CA ASP A 26 -11.45 23.67 16.41
C ASP A 26 -9.93 23.53 16.27
N VAL A 27 -9.42 22.32 16.00
CA VAL A 27 -7.99 22.07 15.79
C VAL A 27 -7.43 22.89 14.63
N LEU A 28 -8.14 22.97 13.50
CA LEU A 28 -7.68 23.73 12.34
C LEU A 28 -7.69 25.26 12.59
N MET A 29 -8.64 25.75 13.38
CA MET A 29 -8.74 27.16 13.75
C MET A 29 -7.69 27.55 14.81
N GLU A 30 -7.52 26.74 15.86
CA GLU A 30 -6.55 26.96 16.93
C GLU A 30 -5.10 26.95 16.40
N ASN A 31 -4.80 26.04 15.47
CA ASN A 31 -3.51 25.97 14.79
C ASN A 31 -3.36 26.99 13.64
N GLN A 32 -4.32 27.90 13.47
CA GLN A 32 -4.30 28.97 12.47
C GLN A 32 -4.11 28.47 11.03
N VAL A 33 -4.54 27.23 10.74
CA VAL A 33 -4.58 26.69 9.38
C VAL A 33 -5.65 27.43 8.57
N TYR A 34 -6.76 27.81 9.23
CA TYR A 34 -7.81 28.66 8.69
C TYR A 34 -8.08 29.86 9.60
N THR A 35 -8.49 30.97 9.01
CA THR A 35 -8.86 32.22 9.73
C THR A 35 -10.37 32.47 9.75
N SER A 36 -11.13 31.77 8.90
CA SER A 36 -12.58 31.89 8.79
C SER A 36 -13.22 30.53 9.02
N GLN A 37 -14.11 30.50 10.02
CA GLN A 37 -14.83 29.30 10.41
C GLN A 37 -15.74 28.79 9.29
N ASP A 38 -16.38 29.67 8.52
CA ASP A 38 -17.25 29.28 7.40
C ASP A 38 -16.49 28.52 6.32
N PHE A 39 -15.34 29.05 5.88
CA PHE A 39 -14.47 28.34 4.92
C PHE A 39 -13.91 27.04 5.50
N CYS A 40 -13.58 26.99 6.79
CA CYS A 40 -13.14 25.76 7.44
C CYS A 40 -14.24 24.70 7.41
N ASN A 41 -15.50 25.06 7.67
CA ASN A 41 -16.63 24.13 7.61
C ASN A 41 -16.83 23.56 6.20
N GLU A 42 -16.80 24.41 5.16
CA GLU A 42 -16.90 23.96 3.76
C GLU A 42 -15.78 22.98 3.38
N PHE A 43 -14.56 23.23 3.87
CA PHE A 43 -13.45 22.30 3.68
C PHE A 43 -13.66 20.98 4.42
N ILE A 44 -14.18 21.02 5.66
CA ILE A 44 -14.49 19.81 6.43
C ILE A 44 -15.63 19.01 5.78
N ASP A 45 -16.61 19.65 5.14
CA ASP A 45 -17.62 18.95 4.34
C ASP A 45 -16.98 18.12 3.21
N GLN A 46 -15.97 18.68 2.51
CA GLN A 46 -15.24 17.96 1.46
C GLN A 46 -14.43 16.79 2.04
N VAL A 47 -13.76 17.00 3.19
CA VAL A 47 -13.06 15.91 3.90
C VAL A 47 -14.04 14.80 4.28
N TRP A 48 -15.21 15.15 4.82
CA TRP A 48 -16.21 14.17 5.23
C TRP A 48 -16.74 13.36 4.05
N HIS A 49 -17.05 14.03 2.94
CA HIS A 49 -17.48 13.36 1.72
C HIS A 49 -16.41 12.38 1.20
N TYR A 50 -15.14 12.77 1.28
CA TYR A 50 -14.03 11.88 0.92
C TYR A 50 -13.95 10.66 1.85
N LEU A 51 -14.12 10.86 3.16
CA LEU A 51 -14.16 9.77 4.14
C LEU A 51 -15.35 8.85 3.92
N GLU A 52 -16.54 9.38 3.61
CA GLU A 52 -17.73 8.58 3.28
C GLU A 52 -17.43 7.61 2.14
N HIS A 53 -16.77 8.08 1.08
CA HIS A 53 -16.36 7.23 -0.01
C HIS A 53 -15.44 6.10 0.46
N PHE A 54 -14.44 6.40 1.29
CA PHE A 54 -13.52 5.38 1.83
C PHE A 54 -14.26 4.34 2.70
N PHE A 55 -15.04 4.76 3.69
CA PHE A 55 -15.77 3.87 4.60
C PHE A 55 -16.87 3.06 3.91
N ASN A 56 -17.39 3.51 2.77
CA ASN A 56 -18.33 2.73 1.95
C ASN A 56 -17.66 1.54 1.25
N HIS A 57 -16.35 1.59 1.02
CA HIS A 57 -15.60 0.55 0.30
C HIS A 57 -14.73 -0.30 1.21
N VAL A 58 -14.34 0.22 2.37
CA VAL A 58 -13.47 -0.48 3.32
C VAL A 58 -14.23 -0.80 4.59
N LYS A 59 -14.31 -2.10 4.91
CA LYS A 59 -14.96 -2.58 6.13
C LYS A 59 -13.94 -2.60 7.26
N LEU A 60 -14.23 -1.85 8.31
CA LEU A 60 -13.36 -1.66 9.47
C LEU A 60 -14.09 -2.10 10.74
N ARG A 61 -13.33 -2.65 11.69
CA ARG A 61 -13.81 -3.09 13.01
C ARG A 61 -13.53 -2.03 14.08
N SER A 62 -12.34 -1.43 14.06
CA SER A 62 -11.82 -0.52 15.09
C SER A 62 -12.50 0.85 15.07
N ILE A 63 -13.00 1.30 13.92
CA ILE A 63 -13.61 2.63 13.75
C ILE A 63 -14.79 2.60 12.77
N ALA A 64 -15.67 3.59 12.86
CA ALA A 64 -16.70 3.81 11.87
C ALA A 64 -17.03 5.28 11.65
N LEU A 65 -17.39 5.62 10.42
CA LEU A 65 -17.86 6.95 10.09
C LEU A 65 -19.35 7.09 10.38
N GLU A 66 -19.70 8.09 11.18
CA GLU A 66 -21.07 8.56 11.39
C GLU A 66 -21.25 9.95 10.75
N THR A 67 -22.49 10.45 10.72
CA THR A 67 -22.81 11.75 10.11
C THR A 67 -22.00 12.92 10.68
N ARG A 68 -21.60 12.85 11.96
CA ARG A 68 -20.96 13.97 12.67
C ARG A 68 -19.64 13.64 13.34
N LYS A 69 -19.22 12.37 13.33
CA LYS A 69 -17.98 11.92 13.97
C LYS A 69 -17.43 10.65 13.34
N ILE A 70 -16.15 10.40 13.56
CA ILE A 70 -15.55 9.07 13.45
C ILE A 70 -15.64 8.47 14.85
N SER A 71 -16.36 7.37 14.99
CA SER A 71 -16.50 6.67 16.27
C SER A 71 -15.42 5.62 16.43
N PHE A 72 -14.73 5.66 17.56
CA PHE A 72 -13.84 4.59 17.99
C PHE A 72 -14.69 3.41 18.52
N ARG A 73 -14.28 2.19 18.20
CA ARG A 73 -15.03 0.96 18.53
C ARG A 73 -14.15 -0.10 19.16
N ASP A 74 -12.92 -0.24 18.69
CA ASP A 74 -11.99 -1.29 19.14
C ASP A 74 -10.53 -0.89 18.87
N ASP A 75 -9.60 -1.63 19.47
CA ASP A 75 -8.16 -1.45 19.31
C ASP A 75 -7.75 -1.46 17.82
N TRP A 76 -6.76 -0.64 17.45
CA TRP A 76 -6.26 -0.56 16.07
C TRP A 76 -5.73 -1.90 15.52
N ARG A 77 -5.38 -2.83 16.42
CA ARG A 77 -4.98 -4.20 16.09
C ARG A 77 -6.08 -5.01 15.42
N GLU A 78 -7.34 -4.61 15.53
CA GLU A 78 -8.43 -5.24 14.79
C GLU A 78 -8.41 -4.90 13.28
N ASP A 79 -7.72 -3.83 12.88
CA ASP A 79 -7.59 -3.36 11.49
C ASP A 79 -6.11 -3.11 11.11
N LEU A 80 -5.22 -4.10 11.32
CA LEU A 80 -3.77 -3.99 11.11
C LEU A 80 -3.35 -3.39 9.75
N ALA A 81 -4.02 -3.80 8.66
CA ALA A 81 -3.70 -3.29 7.33
C ALA A 81 -3.97 -1.77 7.20
N LEU A 82 -5.04 -1.28 7.84
CA LEU A 82 -5.32 0.15 7.92
C LEU A 82 -4.28 0.85 8.78
N ALA A 83 -3.97 0.30 9.95
CA ALA A 83 -3.00 0.88 10.88
C ALA A 83 -1.62 1.05 10.22
N TYR A 84 -1.17 0.03 9.47
CA TYR A 84 0.01 0.12 8.62
C TYR A 84 -0.08 1.26 7.60
N CYS A 85 -1.18 1.32 6.83
CA CYS A 85 -1.34 2.31 5.77
C CYS A 85 -1.34 3.75 6.30
N LEU A 86 -2.02 3.98 7.43
CA LEU A 86 -2.04 5.28 8.10
C LEU A 86 -0.66 5.65 8.60
N THR A 87 0.01 4.76 9.33
CA THR A 87 1.37 5.00 9.86
C THR A 87 2.36 5.34 8.74
N ALA A 88 2.28 4.63 7.60
CA ALA A 88 3.09 4.95 6.42
C ALA A 88 2.79 6.35 5.86
N SER A 89 1.54 6.79 5.93
CA SER A 89 1.07 8.08 5.38
C SER A 89 1.38 9.26 6.28
N LEU A 90 1.29 9.06 7.60
CA LEU A 90 1.62 10.06 8.62
C LEU A 90 3.06 10.57 8.52
N ARG A 91 3.96 9.80 7.91
CA ARG A 91 5.35 10.21 7.67
C ARG A 91 5.49 11.51 6.89
N LYS A 92 4.52 11.78 5.99
CA LYS A 92 4.46 13.02 5.20
C LYS A 92 4.00 14.21 6.02
N ILE A 93 3.09 13.95 6.97
CA ILE A 93 2.49 14.98 7.82
C ILE A 93 3.47 15.35 8.93
N TYR A 94 4.08 14.35 9.57
CA TYR A 94 4.98 14.51 10.70
C TYR A 94 6.44 14.26 10.31
N SER A 95 7.02 15.18 9.52
CA SER A 95 8.37 15.00 8.96
C SER A 95 9.48 14.87 10.02
N THR A 96 9.36 15.56 11.16
CA THR A 96 10.32 15.47 12.29
C THR A 96 10.29 14.09 12.93
N TRP A 97 9.09 13.59 13.26
CA TRP A 97 8.87 12.24 13.77
C TRP A 97 9.35 11.17 12.78
N SER A 98 9.01 11.34 11.50
CA SER A 98 9.40 10.41 10.43
C SER A 98 10.92 10.26 10.34
N LYS A 99 11.66 11.38 10.40
CA LYS A 99 13.14 11.38 10.38
C LYS A 99 13.72 10.70 11.62
N ALA A 100 13.09 10.84 12.78
CA ALA A 100 13.58 10.29 14.03
C ALA A 100 13.23 8.80 14.22
N HIS A 101 12.10 8.33 13.68
CA HIS A 101 11.51 7.06 14.08
C HIS A 101 11.11 6.11 12.93
N CYS A 102 11.15 6.55 11.66
CA CYS A 102 10.66 5.75 10.53
C CYS A 102 11.75 5.24 9.55
N GLY A 103 13.00 5.10 9.99
CA GLY A 103 14.14 4.78 9.12
C GLY A 103 14.18 3.36 8.54
N ASN A 104 13.43 2.39 9.08
CA ASN A 104 13.41 1.02 8.56
C ASN A 104 12.44 0.87 7.37
N HIS A 105 12.95 1.08 6.16
CA HIS A 105 12.18 1.00 4.91
C HIS A 105 12.05 -0.43 4.36
N LEU A 106 12.89 -1.37 4.78
CA LEU A 106 12.86 -2.76 4.29
C LEU A 106 11.62 -3.49 4.81
N ILE A 107 11.40 -3.48 6.13
CA ILE A 107 10.20 -4.10 6.74
C ILE A 107 8.93 -3.41 6.22
N GLN A 108 8.95 -2.08 6.09
CA GLN A 108 7.84 -1.32 5.54
C GLN A 108 7.49 -1.75 4.10
N GLY A 109 8.49 -1.99 3.26
CA GLY A 109 8.29 -2.52 1.90
C GLY A 109 7.67 -3.91 1.92
N ALA A 110 8.28 -4.83 2.68
CA ALA A 110 7.84 -6.22 2.79
C ALA A 110 6.38 -6.35 3.28
N ILE A 111 5.97 -5.54 4.26
CA ILE A 111 4.57 -5.50 4.71
C ILE A 111 3.63 -5.13 3.55
N LEU A 112 3.97 -4.10 2.76
CA LEU A 112 3.13 -3.67 1.64
C LEU A 112 3.04 -4.75 0.55
N GLU A 113 4.14 -5.45 0.26
CA GLU A 113 4.17 -6.55 -0.69
C GLU A 113 3.20 -7.65 -0.29
N GLU A 114 3.22 -8.05 0.98
CA GLU A 114 2.34 -9.08 1.52
C GLU A 114 0.86 -8.64 1.52
N LEU A 115 0.56 -7.40 1.96
CA LEU A 115 -0.80 -6.86 1.87
C LEU A 115 -1.29 -6.75 0.42
N THR A 116 -0.40 -6.40 -0.51
CA THR A 116 -0.70 -6.35 -1.94
C THR A 116 -1.01 -7.73 -2.48
N LYS A 117 -0.22 -8.75 -2.12
CA LYS A 117 -0.48 -10.15 -2.48
C LYS A 117 -1.86 -10.62 -1.98
N ILE A 118 -2.21 -10.32 -0.73
CA ILE A 118 -3.52 -10.67 -0.15
C ILE A 118 -4.64 -9.99 -0.95
N SER A 119 -4.56 -8.68 -1.14
CA SER A 119 -5.58 -7.90 -1.87
C SER A 119 -5.79 -8.43 -3.29
N LEU A 120 -4.70 -8.63 -4.04
CA LEU A 120 -4.74 -9.15 -5.41
C LEU A 120 -5.30 -10.56 -5.49
N SER A 121 -4.94 -11.44 -4.55
CA SER A 121 -5.49 -12.81 -4.49
C SER A 121 -7.01 -12.80 -4.28
N ASN A 122 -7.53 -11.82 -3.54
CA ASN A 122 -8.97 -11.66 -3.32
C ASN A 122 -9.69 -11.03 -4.52
N TYR A 123 -9.04 -10.13 -5.26
CA TYR A 123 -9.58 -9.60 -6.52
C TYR A 123 -9.58 -10.64 -7.64
N HIS A 124 -8.58 -11.52 -7.66
CA HIS A 124 -8.37 -12.49 -8.73
C HIS A 124 -8.16 -13.91 -8.18
N PRO A 125 -9.21 -14.57 -7.66
CA PRO A 125 -9.10 -15.85 -6.96
C PRO A 125 -8.65 -17.03 -7.84
N THR A 126 -8.59 -16.84 -9.16
CA THR A 126 -8.09 -17.84 -10.12
C THR A 126 -6.60 -17.67 -10.42
N LEU A 127 -6.01 -16.53 -10.07
CA LEU A 127 -4.59 -16.26 -10.22
C LEU A 127 -3.85 -16.64 -8.93
N GLN A 128 -2.60 -17.06 -9.08
CA GLN A 128 -1.68 -17.23 -7.95
C GLN A 128 -0.79 -16.00 -7.88
N PHE A 129 -0.68 -15.41 -6.69
CA PHE A 129 0.21 -14.27 -6.43
C PHE A 129 1.33 -14.66 -5.49
N LYS A 130 2.52 -14.13 -5.78
CA LYS A 130 3.72 -14.32 -4.97
C LYS A 130 4.44 -12.99 -4.83
N THR A 131 4.98 -12.75 -3.64
CA THR A 131 5.94 -11.67 -3.41
C THR A 131 7.30 -12.09 -3.98
N THR A 132 8.04 -11.15 -4.53
CA THR A 132 9.47 -11.34 -4.85
C THR A 132 10.33 -11.19 -3.61
N GLY A 133 9.72 -10.68 -2.54
CA GLY A 133 10.18 -10.52 -1.16
C GLY A 133 11.54 -11.10 -0.82
N TRP A 134 12.41 -10.19 -0.41
CA TRP A 134 13.52 -10.41 0.50
C TRP A 134 12.98 -11.03 1.79
N SER A 135 12.78 -12.35 1.82
CA SER A 135 12.75 -13.07 3.10
C SER A 135 14.03 -12.68 3.84
N GLY A 136 13.91 -12.26 5.11
CA GLY A 136 14.98 -11.71 5.95
C GLY A 136 16.13 -12.68 6.28
N THR A 137 16.67 -13.36 5.27
CA THR A 137 17.92 -14.10 5.31
C THR A 137 18.99 -13.23 4.65
N ALA A 138 20.13 -13.10 5.32
CA ALA A 138 21.22 -12.18 4.99
C ALA A 138 21.97 -12.48 3.67
N THR A 139 21.33 -13.17 2.73
CA THR A 139 21.83 -13.51 1.41
C THR A 139 20.69 -13.28 0.42
N ASN A 140 20.68 -12.13 -0.23
CA ASN A 140 19.76 -11.83 -1.33
C ASN A 140 19.70 -13.04 -2.26
N ALA A 141 18.50 -13.59 -2.51
CA ALA A 141 18.29 -14.45 -3.66
C ALA A 141 18.82 -13.66 -4.86
N LYS A 142 19.78 -14.24 -5.59
CA LYS A 142 20.36 -13.56 -6.74
C LYS A 142 19.23 -13.29 -7.73
N PHE A 143 19.31 -12.20 -8.50
CA PHE A 143 18.30 -11.86 -9.50
C PHE A 143 17.94 -13.06 -10.42
N GLU A 144 18.93 -13.88 -10.74
CA GLU A 144 18.76 -15.17 -11.44
C GLU A 144 17.79 -16.14 -10.74
N GLU A 145 17.84 -16.28 -9.42
CA GLU A 145 16.94 -17.14 -8.66
C GLU A 145 15.49 -16.64 -8.73
N LEU A 146 15.28 -15.33 -8.62
CA LEU A 146 13.96 -14.72 -8.80
C LEU A 146 13.39 -15.05 -10.19
N VAL A 147 14.20 -14.86 -11.24
CA VAL A 147 13.78 -15.15 -12.62
C VAL A 147 13.47 -16.65 -12.79
N ASN A 148 14.30 -17.52 -12.23
CA ASN A 148 14.09 -18.97 -12.26
C ASN A 148 12.78 -19.36 -11.56
N ASN A 149 12.48 -18.76 -10.41
CA ASN A 149 11.24 -19.00 -9.69
C ASN A 149 10.02 -18.59 -10.52
N ILE A 150 10.02 -17.39 -11.11
CA ILE A 150 8.95 -16.93 -11.99
C ILE A 150 8.77 -17.88 -13.19
N CYS A 151 9.88 -18.29 -13.82
CA CYS A 151 9.84 -19.20 -14.97
C CYS A 151 9.31 -20.58 -14.59
N SER A 152 9.71 -21.11 -13.44
CA SER A 152 9.22 -22.38 -12.90
C SER A 152 7.72 -22.32 -12.61
N ASP A 153 7.29 -21.27 -11.92
CA ASP A 153 5.92 -21.07 -11.47
C ASP A 153 4.92 -20.92 -12.62
N ALA A 154 5.25 -20.06 -13.59
CA ALA A 154 4.40 -19.78 -14.73
C ALA A 154 4.71 -20.65 -15.97
N ASN A 155 5.67 -21.59 -15.86
CA ASN A 155 6.18 -22.40 -16.96
C ASN A 155 6.60 -21.53 -18.17
N PHE A 156 7.36 -20.47 -17.88
CA PHE A 156 7.99 -19.59 -18.87
C PHE A 156 9.42 -20.02 -19.17
N THR A 157 10.05 -19.34 -20.12
CA THR A 157 11.44 -19.59 -20.49
C THR A 157 12.28 -18.36 -20.19
N GLN A 158 13.34 -18.55 -19.42
CA GLN A 158 14.36 -17.54 -19.19
C GLN A 158 15.07 -17.19 -20.51
N LYS A 159 15.36 -15.91 -20.73
CA LYS A 159 16.21 -15.43 -21.83
C LYS A 159 17.67 -15.25 -21.36
N ASP A 160 18.49 -14.53 -22.10
CA ASP A 160 19.87 -14.30 -21.72
C ASP A 160 19.96 -13.31 -20.55
N LEU A 161 20.21 -13.83 -19.35
CA LEU A 161 20.38 -13.02 -18.14
C LEU A 161 21.73 -12.30 -18.08
N GLN A 162 22.74 -12.72 -18.84
CA GLN A 162 24.09 -12.15 -18.72
C GLN A 162 24.14 -10.68 -19.15
N LEU A 163 23.21 -10.25 -20.00
CA LEU A 163 23.06 -8.86 -20.42
C LEU A 163 22.52 -7.96 -19.31
N TRP A 164 21.86 -8.56 -18.30
CA TRP A 164 21.17 -7.85 -17.24
C TRP A 164 21.90 -8.03 -15.91
N ASP A 165 22.25 -9.24 -15.50
CA ASP A 165 22.88 -9.51 -14.21
C ASP A 165 24.37 -9.08 -14.17
N ASN A 166 24.61 -7.84 -13.78
CA ASN A 166 25.95 -7.31 -13.50
C ASN A 166 26.42 -7.59 -12.05
N GLY A 167 25.75 -8.47 -11.32
CA GLY A 167 26.04 -8.79 -9.91
C GLY A 167 25.55 -7.75 -8.89
N GLN A 168 24.86 -6.68 -9.34
CA GLN A 168 24.26 -5.66 -8.48
C GLN A 168 22.78 -5.39 -8.78
N ILE A 169 22.19 -6.13 -9.72
CA ILE A 169 20.79 -5.97 -10.07
C ILE A 169 19.91 -6.54 -8.95
N LYS A 170 18.95 -5.72 -8.51
CA LYS A 170 17.89 -6.10 -7.57
C LYS A 170 16.75 -6.78 -8.35
N ASP A 171 15.52 -6.57 -7.94
CA ASP A 171 14.28 -7.05 -8.56
C ASP A 171 13.80 -6.22 -9.77
N LEU A 172 14.55 -5.22 -10.24
CA LEU A 172 14.13 -4.30 -11.31
C LEU A 172 12.72 -3.69 -11.08
N GLY A 173 12.36 -3.47 -9.80
CA GLY A 173 11.09 -2.90 -9.39
C GLY A 173 9.89 -3.85 -9.44
N LEU A 174 10.14 -5.16 -9.55
CA LEU A 174 9.10 -6.18 -9.41
C LEU A 174 9.01 -6.63 -7.95
N ASP A 175 7.92 -6.29 -7.28
CA ASP A 175 7.74 -6.65 -5.87
C ASP A 175 6.70 -7.77 -5.68
N VAL A 176 5.68 -7.80 -6.54
CA VAL A 176 4.64 -8.86 -6.55
C VAL A 176 4.38 -9.28 -7.98
N TYR A 177 4.26 -10.59 -8.22
CA TYR A 177 3.79 -11.10 -9.50
C TYR A 177 2.61 -12.04 -9.32
N GLY A 178 1.73 -12.05 -10.32
CA GLY A 178 0.56 -12.90 -10.39
C GLY A 178 0.53 -13.68 -11.68
N TYR A 179 0.10 -14.93 -11.66
CA TYR A 179 -0.05 -15.72 -12.88
C TYR A 179 -1.25 -16.64 -12.84
N LEU A 180 -1.84 -16.91 -14.01
CA LEU A 180 -2.80 -18.00 -14.16
C LEU A 180 -2.01 -19.30 -14.36
N PRO A 181 -2.10 -20.29 -13.45
CA PRO A 181 -1.37 -21.54 -13.60
C PRO A 181 -1.73 -22.25 -14.91
N GLY A 182 -0.72 -22.79 -15.58
CA GLY A 182 -0.94 -23.65 -16.73
C GLY A 182 -1.56 -24.99 -16.34
N HIS A 183 -2.31 -25.60 -17.25
CA HIS A 183 -2.74 -26.99 -17.11
C HIS A 183 -1.79 -27.93 -17.86
N GLY A 184 -1.11 -28.81 -17.12
CA GLY A 184 -0.13 -29.74 -17.68
C GLY A 184 1.15 -29.05 -18.14
N ARG A 185 1.50 -29.19 -19.43
CA ARG A 185 2.74 -28.63 -20.02
C ARG A 185 2.58 -27.22 -20.58
N ARG A 186 1.38 -26.64 -20.52
CA ARG A 186 1.11 -25.31 -21.10
C ARG A 186 1.68 -24.21 -20.20
N PRO A 187 2.24 -23.13 -20.77
CA PRO A 187 2.64 -21.96 -19.99
C PRO A 187 1.40 -21.26 -19.41
N GLY A 188 1.61 -20.46 -18.37
CA GLY A 188 0.61 -19.53 -17.87
C GLY A 188 0.23 -18.51 -18.94
N THR A 189 -1.03 -18.09 -18.98
CA THR A 189 -1.55 -17.19 -20.04
C THR A 189 -1.84 -15.79 -19.56
N HIS A 190 -1.98 -15.58 -18.25
CA HIS A 190 -2.11 -14.26 -17.65
C HIS A 190 -0.93 -14.06 -16.72
N PHE A 191 -0.23 -12.95 -16.86
CA PHE A 191 0.90 -12.59 -16.01
C PHE A 191 0.77 -11.12 -15.60
N MET A 192 0.88 -10.86 -14.31
CA MET A 192 0.77 -9.54 -13.71
C MET A 192 2.04 -9.23 -12.94
N MET A 193 2.48 -7.97 -13.00
CA MET A 193 3.73 -7.50 -12.42
C MET A 193 3.49 -6.19 -11.69
N TYR A 194 3.64 -6.19 -10.37
CA TYR A 194 3.33 -5.05 -9.51
C TYR A 194 4.58 -4.51 -8.83
N GLN A 195 4.72 -3.19 -8.88
CA GLN A 195 5.59 -2.43 -7.98
C GLN A 195 4.80 -2.00 -6.74
N CYS A 196 5.35 -2.25 -5.57
CA CYS A 196 4.90 -1.71 -4.29
C CYS A 196 5.74 -0.47 -3.93
N ALA A 197 5.08 0.61 -3.51
CA ALA A 197 5.77 1.81 -3.07
C ALA A 197 5.12 2.41 -1.83
N SER A 198 5.79 2.22 -0.70
CA SER A 198 5.39 2.77 0.60
C SER A 198 6.12 4.07 0.97
N GLY A 199 6.94 4.62 0.07
CA GLY A 199 7.72 5.85 0.29
C GLY A 199 7.10 7.09 -0.36
N ASP A 200 7.61 8.27 0.01
CA ASP A 200 7.08 9.56 -0.45
C ASP A 200 7.27 9.80 -1.95
N ASN A 201 8.29 9.17 -2.56
CA ASN A 201 8.64 9.26 -3.97
C ASN A 201 7.97 8.18 -4.83
N TRP A 202 6.80 7.67 -4.42
CA TRP A 202 6.12 6.61 -5.16
C TRP A 202 5.79 7.04 -6.61
N GLN A 203 5.50 8.32 -6.84
CA GLN A 203 5.18 8.82 -8.19
C GLN A 203 6.32 8.60 -9.20
N ASP A 204 7.57 8.59 -8.74
CA ASP A 204 8.74 8.33 -9.59
C ASP A 204 8.85 6.84 -9.98
N LYS A 205 8.17 5.96 -9.24
CA LYS A 205 8.15 4.51 -9.47
C LYS A 205 6.99 4.05 -10.36
N ARG A 206 6.15 4.95 -10.88
CA ARG A 206 5.00 4.58 -11.73
C ARG A 206 5.40 3.90 -13.05
N SER A 207 6.64 4.10 -13.51
CA SER A 207 7.16 3.44 -14.69
C SER A 207 7.64 2.01 -14.43
N THR A 208 7.91 1.62 -13.18
CA THR A 208 8.40 0.28 -12.81
C THR A 208 7.26 -0.67 -12.45
N PRO A 209 7.43 -1.99 -12.66
CA PRO A 209 8.51 -2.63 -13.43
C PRO A 209 8.45 -2.28 -14.92
N ASP A 210 9.59 -2.18 -15.61
CA ASP A 210 9.61 -1.91 -17.06
C ASP A 210 9.34 -3.21 -17.84
N LEU A 211 8.18 -3.29 -18.50
CA LEU A 211 7.77 -4.48 -19.24
C LEU A 211 8.64 -4.79 -20.47
N ASN A 212 9.33 -3.80 -21.04
CA ASN A 212 10.26 -4.06 -22.15
C ASN A 212 11.50 -4.79 -21.63
N ILE A 213 12.07 -4.28 -20.53
CA ILE A 213 13.22 -4.90 -19.86
C ILE A 213 12.85 -6.32 -19.41
N TRP A 214 11.72 -6.49 -18.72
CA TRP A 214 11.25 -7.82 -18.30
C TRP A 214 10.92 -8.74 -19.48
N GLY A 215 10.43 -8.19 -20.59
CA GLY A 215 10.24 -8.91 -21.83
C GLY A 215 11.54 -9.46 -22.42
N ASP A 216 12.67 -8.82 -22.18
CA ASP A 216 14.00 -9.29 -22.58
C ASP A 216 14.65 -10.27 -21.59
N ILE A 217 14.09 -10.40 -20.39
CA ILE A 217 14.54 -11.31 -19.33
C ILE A 217 13.75 -12.62 -19.35
N ILE A 218 12.44 -12.54 -19.55
CA ILE A 218 11.54 -13.70 -19.54
C ILE A 218 10.73 -13.73 -20.83
N LYS A 219 10.71 -14.88 -21.49
CA LYS A 219 9.81 -15.12 -22.63
C LYS A 219 8.42 -15.48 -22.09
N THR A 220 7.53 -14.48 -22.06
CA THR A 220 6.10 -14.68 -21.84
C THR A 220 5.39 -14.96 -23.17
N TYR A 221 4.18 -15.52 -23.08
CA TYR A 221 3.35 -15.85 -24.25
C TYR A 221 2.16 -14.90 -24.43
N THR A 222 1.99 -13.98 -23.48
CA THR A 222 1.07 -12.84 -23.51
C THR A 222 1.79 -11.62 -22.94
N THR A 223 1.34 -10.43 -23.29
CA THR A 223 1.88 -9.19 -22.72
C THR A 223 1.50 -9.13 -21.23
N PRO A 224 2.48 -9.02 -20.32
CA PRO A 224 2.18 -8.90 -18.90
C PRO A 224 1.40 -7.61 -18.60
N ILE A 225 0.56 -7.65 -17.58
CA ILE A 225 -0.12 -6.46 -17.05
C ILE A 225 0.75 -5.87 -15.96
N LYS A 226 1.15 -4.60 -16.13
CA LYS A 226 1.83 -3.85 -15.07
C LYS A 226 0.82 -3.28 -14.10
N GLY A 227 1.14 -3.26 -12.81
CA GLY A 227 0.35 -2.59 -11.79
C GLY A 227 1.23 -1.91 -10.74
N MET A 228 0.60 -1.13 -9.87
CA MET A 228 1.26 -0.49 -8.75
C MET A 228 0.39 -0.56 -7.50
N SER A 229 1.02 -0.67 -6.33
CA SER A 229 0.35 -0.65 -5.03
C SER A 229 1.00 0.35 -4.09
N ILE A 230 0.18 1.15 -3.41
CA ILE A 230 0.60 2.19 -2.47
C ILE A 230 -0.33 2.24 -1.25
N PRO A 231 0.18 2.58 -0.05
CA PRO A 231 -0.62 2.65 1.17
C PRO A 231 -1.32 4.01 1.35
N PHE A 232 -1.23 4.90 0.36
CA PHE A 232 -1.67 6.28 0.46
C PHE A 232 -3.04 6.49 -0.16
N PHE A 233 -3.76 7.48 0.35
CA PHE A 233 -4.82 8.12 -0.41
C PHE A 233 -4.24 8.89 -1.60
N VAL A 234 -4.97 8.87 -2.71
CA VAL A 234 -4.66 9.64 -3.91
C VAL A 234 -5.92 10.40 -4.31
N ASP A 235 -5.76 11.65 -4.73
CA ASP A 235 -6.89 12.39 -5.29
C ASP A 235 -7.24 11.86 -6.68
N GLU A 236 -8.47 12.12 -7.12
CA GLU A 236 -9.00 11.62 -8.38
C GLU A 236 -8.13 11.99 -9.60
N THR A 237 -7.59 13.21 -9.62
CA THR A 237 -6.80 13.69 -10.76
C THR A 237 -5.46 12.96 -10.83
N ASP A 238 -4.77 12.83 -9.71
CA ASP A 238 -3.50 12.12 -9.64
C ASP A 238 -3.65 10.61 -9.79
N PHE A 239 -4.79 10.04 -9.37
CA PHE A 239 -5.14 8.66 -9.64
C PHE A 239 -5.27 8.41 -11.15
N GLN A 240 -6.07 9.22 -11.86
CA GLN A 240 -6.23 9.13 -13.32
C GLN A 240 -4.92 9.30 -14.08
N LYS A 241 -4.10 10.30 -13.72
CA LYS A 241 -2.76 10.48 -14.30
C LYS A 241 -1.88 9.25 -14.07
N SER A 242 -1.97 8.65 -12.89
CA SER A 242 -1.16 7.48 -12.54
C SER A 242 -1.56 6.27 -13.37
N LEU A 243 -2.85 6.04 -13.64
CA LEU A 243 -3.29 4.97 -14.53
C LEU A 243 -2.71 5.09 -15.95
N ILE A 244 -2.58 6.32 -16.47
CA ILE A 244 -1.98 6.58 -17.79
C ILE A 244 -0.48 6.20 -17.81
N VAL A 245 0.26 6.57 -16.76
CA VAL A 245 1.72 6.31 -16.67
C VAL A 245 2.00 4.83 -16.38
N ILE A 246 1.25 4.24 -15.46
CA ILE A 246 1.33 2.82 -15.11
C ILE A 246 0.87 1.96 -16.29
N LYS A 247 -0.09 2.42 -17.10
CA LYS A 247 -0.74 1.60 -18.15
C LYS A 247 -1.33 0.31 -17.58
N GLY A 248 -1.95 0.43 -16.42
CA GLY A 248 -2.54 -0.67 -15.67
C GLY A 248 -3.08 -0.23 -14.31
N PRO A 249 -3.50 -1.17 -13.46
CA PRO A 249 -4.17 -0.86 -12.20
C PRO A 249 -3.24 -0.18 -11.18
N LEU A 250 -3.83 0.74 -10.41
CA LEU A 250 -3.26 1.31 -9.20
C LEU A 250 -4.11 0.85 -8.01
N LEU A 251 -3.50 0.14 -7.07
CA LEU A 251 -4.07 -0.13 -5.75
C LEU A 251 -3.65 1.01 -4.81
N ASP A 252 -4.46 2.06 -4.75
CA ASP A 252 -4.36 3.05 -3.67
C ASP A 252 -4.89 2.46 -2.35
N ARG A 253 -4.81 3.19 -1.23
CA ARG A 253 -5.26 2.68 0.07
C ARG A 253 -6.69 2.13 0.01
N THR A 254 -7.62 2.86 -0.60
CA THR A 254 -9.03 2.45 -0.69
C THR A 254 -9.15 1.11 -1.42
N THR A 255 -8.55 1.01 -2.59
CA THR A 255 -8.61 -0.21 -3.41
C THR A 255 -7.89 -1.38 -2.73
N LEU A 256 -6.68 -1.14 -2.21
CA LEU A 256 -5.87 -2.12 -1.49
C LEU A 256 -6.66 -2.75 -0.32
N LEU A 257 -7.26 -1.93 0.54
CA LEU A 257 -7.94 -2.39 1.75
C LEU A 257 -9.35 -2.94 1.50
N SER A 258 -10.03 -2.53 0.42
CA SER A 258 -11.43 -2.93 0.16
C SER A 258 -11.65 -4.45 0.01
N LYS A 259 -10.56 -5.21 -0.20
CA LYS A 259 -10.57 -6.67 -0.33
C LYS A 259 -9.72 -7.38 0.71
N ILE A 260 -9.22 -6.70 1.74
CA ILE A 260 -8.48 -7.37 2.82
C ILE A 260 -9.43 -7.56 4.00
N SER A 261 -9.65 -8.81 4.40
CA SER A 261 -10.28 -9.13 5.69
C SER A 261 -9.18 -9.33 6.75
N PRO A 262 -9.37 -8.88 8.00
CA PRO A 262 -8.43 -9.14 9.10
C PRO A 262 -8.06 -10.63 9.22
N ASP A 263 -9.04 -11.53 9.04
CA ASP A 263 -8.87 -12.97 9.18
C ASP A 263 -7.97 -13.61 8.09
N GLN A 264 -7.56 -12.84 7.07
CA GLN A 264 -6.69 -13.32 5.98
C GLN A 264 -5.23 -12.93 6.19
N ILE A 265 -4.93 -12.08 7.19
CA ILE A 265 -3.57 -11.72 7.56
C ILE A 265 -3.02 -12.89 8.39
N SER A 266 -1.89 -13.46 7.96
CA SER A 266 -1.25 -14.54 8.71
C SER A 266 -0.74 -14.03 10.06
N GLU A 267 -0.62 -14.90 11.06
CA GLU A 267 -0.10 -14.54 12.39
C GLU A 267 1.30 -13.90 12.32
N GLU A 268 2.18 -14.43 11.46
CA GLU A 268 3.52 -13.86 11.24
C GLU A 268 3.46 -12.43 10.68
N LEU A 269 2.62 -12.20 9.67
CA LEU A 269 2.45 -10.87 9.09
C LEU A 269 1.77 -9.93 10.09
N ALA A 270 0.80 -10.43 10.86
CA ALA A 270 0.11 -9.68 11.89
C ALA A 270 1.10 -9.17 12.94
N ASN A 271 1.94 -10.06 13.49
CA ASN A 271 2.98 -9.70 14.45
C ASN A 271 3.97 -8.69 13.86
N THR A 272 4.39 -8.89 12.61
CA THR A 272 5.30 -7.95 11.92
C THR A 272 4.68 -6.57 11.75
N ILE A 273 3.41 -6.50 11.38
CA ILE A 273 2.68 -5.23 11.27
C ILE A 273 2.54 -4.59 12.64
N GLU A 274 2.14 -5.36 13.65
CA GLU A 274 1.91 -4.86 15.00
C GLU A 274 3.20 -4.24 15.57
N GLU A 275 4.30 -4.98 15.55
CA GLU A 275 5.60 -4.49 16.02
C GLU A 275 6.01 -3.21 15.27
N TRP A 276 5.87 -3.21 13.94
CA TRP A 276 6.24 -2.07 13.12
C TRP A 276 5.37 -0.83 13.40
N VAL A 277 4.06 -1.00 13.53
CA VAL A 277 3.12 0.10 13.83
C VAL A 277 3.32 0.60 15.25
N HIS A 278 3.33 -0.29 16.24
CA HIS A 278 3.43 0.05 17.65
C HIS A 278 4.70 0.86 17.96
N GLU A 279 5.86 0.44 17.43
CA GLU A 279 7.14 1.13 17.61
C GLU A 279 7.08 2.62 17.17
N ARG A 280 6.21 2.93 16.22
CA ARG A 280 6.09 4.24 15.56
C ARG A 280 4.98 5.08 16.18
N VAL A 281 3.83 4.47 16.44
CA VAL A 281 2.65 5.13 17.02
C VAL A 281 2.92 5.54 18.47
N ASP A 282 3.58 4.71 19.27
CA ASP A 282 3.93 5.04 20.68
C ASP A 282 4.82 6.28 20.79
N LYS A 283 5.60 6.57 19.75
CA LYS A 283 6.51 7.72 19.66
C LYS A 283 5.89 8.89 18.91
N LEU A 284 4.67 8.73 18.39
CA LEU A 284 3.95 9.82 17.76
C LEU A 284 3.37 10.69 18.87
N GLN A 285 3.86 11.92 18.94
CA GLN A 285 3.27 12.94 19.79
C GLN A 285 1.93 13.34 19.14
N TYR A 286 0.85 12.69 19.57
CA TYR A 286 -0.47 13.24 19.36
C TYR A 286 -0.59 14.46 20.29
N TYR A 287 -0.99 15.60 19.73
CA TYR A 287 -1.27 16.84 20.47
C TYR A 287 -0.05 17.63 20.97
N ASP A 288 0.82 18.06 20.04
CA ASP A 288 1.55 19.34 20.15
C ASP A 288 1.52 20.07 18.79
#